data_AF-W2PY57-F1
#
_entry.id   AF-W2PY57-F1
#
_cell.length_a   1.000
_cell.length_b   1.000
_cell.length_c   1.000
_cell.angle_alpha   90.00
_cell.angle_beta   90.00
_cell.angle_gamma   90.00
#
_symmetry.space_group_name_H-M   'P 1'
#
loop_
_entity.id
_entity.type
_entity.pdbx_description
1 polymer ?
#
loop_
_entity_poly.entity_id
_entity_poly.type
_entity_poly.pdbx_seq_one_letter_code
_entity_poly.pdbx_strand_id
1 'polypeptide(L)'
;MGRAQRFERKQLAKTGLPDIGKRPQLVCKHCLAAYGDKARNDDPPAPKIVKNAARSNTVVEEVSSTSSDKHQRLIRKYFDKVFSEDELEESERLLIQFQADNCLPDRCVEKLSTLRIFIFLNKACARAIPKRKQLTRILDKYSNVEEEGQLLALSNRLEFSGGRLNFLPDVWQNIAKLHLLECMLALFGTIVTYGLFPTGSRHDGIAIAEQMEYVMIEIKSKGWEIGAVVTDNAGQCGRA
;
A
#
# COMPACT_ATOMS: atom_id res chain seq x y z
N MET A 1 5.17 -31.33 21.10
CA MET A 1 5.52 -31.69 19.71
C MET A 1 4.24 -32.00 18.94
N GLY A 2 3.71 -31.04 18.17
CA GLY A 2 2.50 -31.21 17.35
C GLY A 2 2.87 -31.28 15.87
N ARG A 3 2.47 -32.36 15.18
CA ARG A 3 2.76 -32.61 13.76
C ARG A 3 1.99 -31.64 12.86
N ALA A 4 2.68 -31.01 11.92
CA ALA A 4 2.08 -30.24 10.84
C ALA A 4 1.21 -31.14 9.93
N GLN A 5 -0.03 -30.73 9.66
CA GLN A 5 -0.90 -31.37 8.68
C GLN A 5 -0.31 -31.18 7.27
N ARG A 6 0.08 -32.29 6.64
CA ARG A 6 0.47 -32.35 5.22
C ARG A 6 -0.75 -32.01 4.36
N PHE A 7 -0.67 -30.95 3.57
CA PHE A 7 -1.61 -30.72 2.48
C PHE A 7 -1.30 -31.71 1.34
N GLU A 8 -2.14 -32.73 1.15
CA GLU A 8 -2.08 -33.61 -0.02
C GLU A 8 -2.51 -32.85 -1.28
N ARG A 9 -1.60 -32.77 -2.25
CA ARG A 9 -1.91 -32.33 -3.62
C ARG A 9 -2.58 -33.48 -4.37
N LYS A 10 -3.91 -33.52 -4.40
CA LYS A 10 -4.62 -34.31 -5.41
C LYS A 10 -4.72 -33.51 -6.71
N GLN A 11 -4.02 -33.97 -7.75
CA GLN A 11 -4.19 -33.48 -9.12
C GLN A 11 -5.64 -33.78 -9.55
N LEU A 12 -6.47 -32.75 -9.64
CA LEU A 12 -7.82 -32.86 -10.18
C LEU A 12 -7.74 -32.70 -11.71
N ALA A 13 -7.68 -33.82 -12.41
CA ALA A 13 -7.94 -33.86 -13.84
C ALA A 13 -9.45 -33.66 -14.09
N LYS A 14 -9.76 -32.83 -15.09
CA LYS A 14 -11.09 -32.58 -15.69
C LYS A 14 -12.05 -31.71 -14.87
N THR A 15 -11.70 -30.43 -14.72
CA THR A 15 -12.72 -29.38 -14.60
C THR A 15 -12.91 -28.79 -15.99
N GLY A 16 -14.14 -28.75 -16.51
CA GLY A 16 -14.47 -28.26 -17.85
C GLY A 16 -14.31 -26.74 -18.03
N LEU A 17 -13.23 -26.17 -17.50
CA LEU A 17 -12.87 -24.76 -17.63
C LEU A 17 -12.02 -24.56 -18.90
N PRO A 18 -12.19 -23.46 -19.64
CA PRO A 18 -11.38 -23.17 -20.82
C PRO A 18 -9.91 -22.97 -20.46
N ASP A 19 -9.05 -23.72 -21.15
CA ASP A 19 -7.62 -23.83 -20.87
C ASP A 19 -6.87 -22.62 -21.48
N ILE A 20 -6.70 -21.55 -20.69
CA ILE A 20 -5.86 -20.41 -21.11
C ILE A 20 -4.42 -20.69 -20.68
N GLY A 21 -3.68 -21.38 -21.56
CA GLY A 21 -2.22 -21.44 -21.56
C GLY A 21 -1.56 -22.05 -20.31
N LYS A 22 -1.49 -23.39 -20.26
CA LYS A 22 -0.49 -24.20 -19.51
C LYS A 22 -0.08 -23.74 -18.10
N ARG A 23 -0.95 -23.11 -17.31
CA ARG A 23 -0.73 -22.91 -15.86
C ARG A 23 -1.95 -23.39 -15.09
N PRO A 24 -1.79 -24.31 -14.11
CA PRO A 24 -2.92 -24.73 -13.29
C PRO A 24 -3.41 -23.53 -12.45
N GLN A 25 -4.65 -23.11 -12.70
CA GLN A 25 -5.30 -22.09 -11.87
C GLN A 25 -5.71 -22.72 -10.54
N LEU A 26 -5.12 -22.25 -9.44
CA LEU A 26 -5.54 -22.60 -8.09
C LEU A 26 -6.73 -21.71 -7.73
N VAL A 27 -7.93 -22.29 -7.77
CA VAL A 27 -9.16 -21.61 -7.40
C VAL A 27 -9.71 -22.26 -6.12
N CYS A 28 -9.98 -21.43 -5.11
CA CYS A 28 -10.58 -21.86 -3.84
C CYS A 28 -12.01 -22.41 -4.07
N LYS A 29 -12.43 -23.38 -3.25
CA LYS A 29 -13.78 -23.99 -3.28
C LYS A 29 -14.93 -22.97 -3.30
N HIS A 30 -14.78 -21.84 -2.61
CA HIS A 30 -15.79 -20.77 -2.61
C HIS A 30 -16.00 -20.13 -3.98
N CYS A 31 -14.93 -19.96 -4.77
CA CYS A 31 -15.01 -19.38 -6.11
C CYS A 31 -15.57 -20.37 -7.14
N LEU A 32 -15.39 -21.68 -6.93
CA LEU A 32 -15.99 -22.73 -7.77
C LEU A 32 -17.52 -22.79 -7.62
N ALA A 33 -18.03 -22.63 -6.39
CA ALA A 33 -19.47 -22.60 -6.14
C ALA A 33 -20.17 -21.44 -6.86
N ALA A 34 -19.54 -20.26 -6.89
CA ALA A 34 -20.08 -19.08 -7.60
C ALA A 34 -20.12 -19.23 -9.13
N TYR A 35 -19.33 -20.15 -9.70
CA TYR A 35 -19.33 -20.45 -11.14
C TYR A 35 -20.33 -21.55 -11.54
N GLY A 36 -20.72 -22.42 -10.61
CA GLY A 36 -21.62 -23.56 -10.88
C GLY A 36 -23.06 -23.18 -11.21
N ASP A 37 -23.51 -21.96 -10.85
CA ASP A 37 -24.91 -21.55 -10.93
C ASP A 37 -25.32 -20.87 -12.26
N LYS A 38 -24.42 -20.77 -13.25
CA LYS A 38 -24.71 -20.12 -14.55
C LYS A 38 -24.70 -21.04 -15.77
N ALA A 39 -24.98 -22.33 -15.59
CA ALA A 39 -25.26 -23.24 -16.69
C ALA A 39 -26.77 -23.51 -16.84
N ARG A 40 -27.54 -22.47 -17.16
CA ARG A 40 -28.82 -22.63 -17.86
C ARG A 40 -28.82 -21.71 -19.07
N ASN A 41 -28.71 -22.35 -20.23
CA ASN A 41 -28.82 -21.76 -21.56
C ASN A 41 -30.13 -20.98 -21.67
N ASP A 42 -30.04 -19.70 -22.02
CA ASP A 42 -31.06 -18.93 -22.76
C ASP A 42 -30.37 -17.65 -23.25
N ASP A 43 -29.63 -17.75 -24.36
CA ASP A 43 -29.10 -16.59 -25.07
C ASP A 43 -30.21 -15.97 -25.95
N PRO A 44 -30.62 -14.70 -25.75
CA PRO A 44 -31.39 -13.98 -26.75
C PRO A 44 -30.48 -13.55 -27.92
N PRO A 45 -30.98 -13.52 -29.17
CA PRO A 45 -30.14 -13.26 -30.33
C PRO A 45 -29.63 -11.80 -30.35
N ALA A 46 -28.40 -11.65 -30.85
CA ALA A 46 -27.69 -10.37 -30.94
C ALA A 46 -28.44 -9.31 -31.78
N PRO A 47 -28.39 -8.01 -31.39
CA PRO A 47 -29.02 -6.95 -32.19
C PRO A 47 -28.27 -6.72 -33.50
N LYS A 48 -29.02 -6.69 -34.62
CA LYS A 48 -28.50 -6.38 -35.96
C LYS A 48 -28.08 -4.91 -36.04
N ILE A 49 -26.80 -4.67 -36.33
CA ILE A 49 -26.26 -3.35 -36.66
C ILE A 49 -26.72 -2.99 -38.08
N VAL A 50 -27.66 -2.06 -38.21
CA VAL A 50 -28.05 -1.46 -39.50
C VAL A 50 -27.04 -0.36 -39.83
N LYS A 51 -26.27 -0.55 -40.91
CA LYS A 51 -25.47 0.49 -41.55
C LYS A 51 -26.38 1.28 -42.50
N ASN A 52 -26.60 2.57 -42.24
CA ASN A 52 -27.16 3.47 -43.24
C ASN A 52 -26.09 4.44 -43.74
N ALA A 53 -25.79 4.30 -45.03
CA ALA A 53 -25.01 5.21 -45.85
C ALA A 53 -25.87 6.39 -46.34
N ALA A 54 -25.18 7.46 -46.74
CA ALA A 54 -25.70 8.80 -47.05
C ALA A 54 -26.62 8.91 -48.29
N ARG A 55 -27.53 9.91 -48.28
CA ARG A 55 -27.73 10.85 -49.41
C ARG A 55 -28.61 12.08 -49.09
N SER A 56 -28.20 13.20 -49.69
CA SER A 56 -28.73 14.58 -49.76
C SER A 56 -30.14 14.69 -50.38
N ASN A 57 -30.93 15.78 -50.40
CA ASN A 57 -30.76 17.25 -50.45
C ASN A 57 -32.12 17.91 -50.08
N THR A 58 -32.15 19.12 -49.49
CA THR A 58 -32.79 20.36 -50.02
C THR A 58 -32.83 21.48 -48.95
N VAL A 59 -32.58 22.71 -49.41
CA VAL A 59 -32.51 23.98 -48.64
C VAL A 59 -33.84 24.74 -48.75
N VAL A 60 -34.00 25.75 -47.87
CA VAL A 60 -34.94 26.91 -47.83
C VAL A 60 -36.07 26.70 -46.80
N GLU A 61 -36.33 27.53 -45.78
CA GLU A 61 -35.88 28.87 -45.37
C GLU A 61 -36.04 29.07 -43.84
N GLU A 62 -35.42 30.10 -43.29
CA GLU A 62 -35.32 30.46 -41.87
C GLU A 62 -36.65 30.82 -41.19
N VAL A 63 -36.86 30.31 -39.97
CA VAL A 63 -37.57 31.07 -38.91
C VAL A 63 -36.92 30.80 -37.55
N SER A 64 -36.30 31.86 -37.03
CA SER A 64 -36.04 32.21 -35.63
C SER A 64 -35.55 31.12 -34.65
N SER A 65 -34.25 31.19 -34.38
CA SER A 65 -33.50 30.44 -33.40
C SER A 65 -33.75 30.91 -31.96
N THR A 66 -34.57 30.20 -31.19
CA THR A 66 -34.34 30.10 -29.74
C THR A 66 -33.45 28.89 -29.49
N SER A 67 -32.15 29.07 -29.67
CA SER A 67 -31.12 28.11 -29.26
C SER A 67 -31.13 28.02 -27.73
N SER A 68 -31.97 27.15 -27.19
CA SER A 68 -31.74 26.60 -25.86
C SER A 68 -30.39 25.90 -25.94
N ASP A 69 -29.35 26.49 -25.36
CA ASP A 69 -28.05 25.86 -25.14
C ASP A 69 -28.27 24.55 -24.37
N LYS A 70 -28.47 23.46 -25.10
CA LYS A 70 -28.46 22.09 -24.58
C LYS A 70 -27.01 21.74 -24.32
N HIS A 71 -26.40 22.44 -23.35
CA HIS A 71 -25.14 22.00 -22.78
C HIS A 71 -25.44 20.64 -22.13
N GLN A 72 -24.89 19.57 -22.68
CA GLN A 72 -24.92 18.27 -22.05
C GLN A 72 -24.19 18.41 -20.72
N ARG A 73 -24.93 18.69 -19.65
CA ARG A 73 -24.41 18.68 -18.29
C ARG A 73 -23.96 17.25 -18.05
N LEU A 74 -22.66 16.99 -18.17
CA LEU A 74 -22.06 15.72 -17.82
C LEU A 74 -22.61 15.33 -16.43
N ILE A 75 -23.13 14.11 -16.32
CA ILE A 75 -23.76 13.53 -15.12
C ILE A 75 -22.83 13.61 -13.88
N ARG A 76 -21.56 13.99 -14.06
CA ARG A 76 -20.64 14.36 -12.98
C ARG A 76 -21.20 15.42 -12.01
N LYS A 77 -22.12 16.30 -12.43
CA LYS A 77 -22.72 17.30 -11.55
C LYS A 77 -23.66 16.71 -10.47
N TYR A 78 -24.06 15.44 -10.62
CA TYR A 78 -24.97 14.73 -9.71
C TYR A 78 -24.35 13.49 -9.07
N PHE A 79 -23.07 13.22 -9.34
CA PHE A 79 -22.31 12.26 -8.55
C PHE A 79 -21.66 13.06 -7.42
N ASP A 80 -22.33 13.09 -6.28
CA ASP A 80 -21.78 13.67 -5.06
C ASP A 80 -20.37 13.11 -4.82
N LYS A 81 -19.42 14.00 -4.48
CA LYS A 81 -18.19 13.55 -3.83
C LYS A 81 -18.65 12.72 -2.63
N VAL A 82 -18.36 11.43 -2.63
CA VAL A 82 -18.93 10.53 -1.60
C VAL A 82 -18.34 10.82 -0.22
N PHE A 83 -17.18 11.46 -0.20
CA PHE A 83 -16.57 12.02 0.99
C PHE A 83 -16.42 13.52 0.80
N SER A 84 -16.72 14.28 1.85
CA SER A 84 -16.22 15.63 2.04
C SER A 84 -14.69 15.64 2.04
N GLU A 85 -14.09 16.83 1.97
CA GLU A 85 -12.63 16.95 1.99
C GLU A 85 -12.05 16.47 3.34
N ASP A 86 -12.71 16.81 4.45
CA ASP A 86 -12.33 16.36 5.79
C ASP A 86 -12.43 14.84 5.95
N GLU A 87 -13.50 14.21 5.43
CA GLU A 87 -13.65 12.76 5.46
C GLU A 87 -12.61 12.04 4.58
N LEU A 88 -12.25 12.63 3.45
CA LEU A 88 -11.19 12.09 2.59
C LEU A 88 -9.84 12.18 3.33
N GLU A 89 -9.56 13.31 3.96
CA GLU A 89 -8.35 13.53 4.74
C GLU A 89 -8.20 12.50 5.87
N GLU A 90 -9.26 12.28 6.64
CA GLU A 90 -9.28 11.27 7.70
C GLU A 90 -9.16 9.85 7.13
N SER A 91 -9.80 9.56 5.98
CA SER A 91 -9.66 8.26 5.33
C SER A 91 -8.22 7.96 4.89
N GLU A 92 -7.49 8.98 4.43
CA GLU A 92 -6.08 8.86 4.06
C GLU A 92 -5.22 8.61 5.30
N ARG A 93 -5.44 9.35 6.40
CA ARG A 93 -4.75 9.13 7.66
C ARG A 93 -4.93 7.71 8.18
N LEU A 94 -6.17 7.23 8.24
CA LEU A 94 -6.51 5.87 8.67
C LEU A 94 -5.92 4.80 7.76
N LEU A 95 -5.82 5.06 6.45
CA LEU A 95 -5.20 4.14 5.51
C LEU A 95 -3.69 4.01 5.75
N ILE A 96 -2.99 5.12 6.03
CA ILE A 96 -1.56 5.11 6.38
C ILE A 96 -1.33 4.35 7.69
N GLN A 97 -2.15 4.61 8.71
CA GLN A 97 -2.11 3.88 9.98
C GLN A 97 -2.29 2.38 9.77
N PHE A 98 -3.35 1.99 9.05
CA PHE A 98 -3.61 0.60 8.72
C PHE A 98 -2.44 -0.06 7.95
N GLN A 99 -1.83 0.69 7.03
CA GLN A 99 -0.67 0.22 6.29
C GLN A 99 0.54 -0.02 7.22
N ALA A 100 0.83 0.94 8.10
CA ALA A 100 1.95 0.89 9.03
C ALA A 100 1.79 -0.24 10.05
N ASP A 101 0.66 -0.31 10.74
CA ASP A 101 0.35 -1.33 11.76
C ASP A 101 0.44 -2.77 11.24
N ASN A 102 0.14 -2.96 9.94
CA ASN A 102 0.12 -4.27 9.31
C ASN A 102 1.36 -4.54 8.44
N CYS A 103 2.36 -3.65 8.45
CA CYS A 103 3.57 -3.72 7.64
C CYS A 103 3.27 -3.98 6.15
N LEU A 104 2.24 -3.32 5.61
CA LEU A 104 1.79 -3.54 4.25
C LEU A 104 2.62 -2.70 3.24
N PRO A 105 3.01 -3.27 2.09
CA PRO A 105 3.70 -2.48 1.06
C PRO A 105 2.73 -1.50 0.40
N ASP A 106 3.21 -0.36 -0.11
CA ASP A 106 2.38 0.65 -0.83
C ASP A 106 1.52 0.05 -1.95
N ARG A 107 1.97 -1.04 -2.55
CA ARG A 107 1.24 -1.75 -3.59
C ARG A 107 -0.05 -2.40 -3.07
N CYS A 108 -0.26 -2.51 -1.76
CA CYS A 108 -1.42 -3.14 -1.14
C CYS A 108 -2.72 -2.47 -1.58
N VAL A 109 -2.73 -1.14 -1.76
CA VAL A 109 -3.89 -0.35 -2.17
C VAL A 109 -4.37 -0.68 -3.59
N GLU A 110 -3.49 -1.23 -4.44
CA GLU A 110 -3.79 -1.63 -5.82
C GLU A 110 -4.08 -3.14 -5.95
N LYS A 111 -3.97 -3.91 -4.87
CA LYS A 111 -4.25 -5.35 -4.92
C LYS A 111 -5.76 -5.57 -5.05
N LEU A 112 -6.14 -6.48 -5.95
CA LEU A 112 -7.55 -6.86 -6.14
C LEU A 112 -8.19 -7.38 -4.85
N SER A 113 -7.44 -8.05 -3.97
CA SER A 113 -7.93 -8.52 -2.67
C SER A 113 -8.35 -7.34 -1.79
N THR A 114 -7.52 -6.31 -1.67
CA THR A 114 -7.80 -5.08 -0.94
C THR A 114 -9.02 -4.38 -1.53
N LEU A 115 -9.02 -4.16 -2.85
CA LEU A 115 -10.14 -3.50 -3.54
C LEU A 115 -11.46 -4.24 -3.35
N ARG A 116 -11.47 -5.58 -3.38
CA ARG A 116 -12.68 -6.38 -3.13
C ARG A 116 -13.25 -6.16 -1.73
N ILE A 117 -12.40 -6.04 -0.70
CA ILE A 117 -12.83 -5.74 0.67
C ILE A 117 -13.48 -4.35 0.70
N PHE A 118 -12.82 -3.32 0.19
CA PHE A 118 -13.39 -1.97 0.19
C PHE A 118 -14.65 -1.85 -0.65
N ILE A 119 -14.75 -2.53 -1.80
CA ILE A 119 -15.97 -2.58 -2.62
C ILE A 119 -17.11 -3.24 -1.86
N PHE A 120 -16.83 -4.33 -1.13
CA PHE A 120 -17.80 -5.05 -0.32
C PHE A 120 -18.34 -4.19 0.82
N LEU A 121 -17.46 -3.46 1.52
CA LEU A 121 -17.85 -2.52 2.58
C LEU A 121 -18.66 -1.35 2.00
N ASN A 122 -18.12 -0.67 1.00
CA ASN A 122 -18.79 0.42 0.30
C ASN A 122 -18.05 0.76 -1.02
N LYS A 123 -18.76 0.66 -2.16
CA LYS A 123 -18.22 1.01 -3.49
C LYS A 123 -17.59 2.40 -3.57
N ALA A 124 -18.03 3.33 -2.73
CA ALA A 124 -17.45 4.66 -2.64
C ALA A 124 -16.07 4.68 -1.98
N CYS A 125 -15.88 3.91 -0.90
CA CYS A 125 -14.57 3.77 -0.26
C CYS A 125 -13.53 3.27 -1.26
N ALA A 126 -13.89 2.29 -2.09
CA ALA A 126 -13.01 1.77 -3.13
C ALA A 126 -12.60 2.83 -4.18
N ARG A 127 -13.43 3.86 -4.42
CA ARG A 127 -13.09 4.98 -5.32
C ARG A 127 -12.20 6.02 -4.64
N ALA A 128 -12.27 6.13 -3.32
CA ALA A 128 -11.46 7.05 -2.51
C ALA A 128 -10.05 6.52 -2.24
N ILE A 129 -9.79 5.21 -2.42
CA ILE A 129 -8.46 4.64 -2.24
C ILE A 129 -7.47 5.32 -3.19
N PRO A 130 -6.39 5.93 -2.65
CA PRO A 130 -5.36 6.56 -3.47
C PRO A 130 -4.62 5.51 -4.29
N LYS A 131 -4.17 5.91 -5.48
CA LYS A 131 -3.22 5.10 -6.26
C LYS A 131 -1.87 5.10 -5.58
N ARG A 132 -1.03 4.09 -5.87
CA ARG A 132 0.32 3.99 -5.28
C ARG A 132 1.16 5.26 -5.46
N LYS A 133 1.03 5.94 -6.60
CA LYS A 133 1.75 7.22 -6.87
C LYS A 133 1.27 8.39 -6.01
N GLN A 134 0.01 8.38 -5.58
CA GLN A 134 -0.55 9.39 -4.69
C GLN A 134 -0.16 9.10 -3.24
N LEU A 135 -0.06 7.82 -2.90
CA LEU A 135 0.30 7.35 -1.56
C LEU A 135 1.63 7.94 -1.07
N THR A 136 2.64 8.10 -1.93
CA THR A 136 3.91 8.75 -1.53
C THR A 136 3.70 10.15 -0.95
N ARG A 137 2.84 10.98 -1.56
CA ARG A 137 2.55 12.34 -1.04
C ARG A 137 1.74 12.31 0.25
N ILE A 138 0.90 11.30 0.39
CA ILE A 138 0.06 11.09 1.58
C ILE A 138 0.93 10.61 2.75
N LEU A 139 1.90 9.72 2.48
CA LEU A 139 2.89 9.27 3.44
C LEU A 139 3.69 10.46 3.98
N ASP A 140 4.19 11.34 3.12
CA ASP A 140 4.92 12.55 3.55
C ASP A 140 4.08 13.45 4.47
N LYS A 141 2.75 13.44 4.32
CA LYS A 141 1.82 14.24 5.12
C LYS A 141 1.57 13.64 6.51
N TYR A 142 1.50 12.31 6.61
CA TYR A 142 1.07 11.62 7.84
C TYR A 142 2.17 10.80 8.52
N SER A 143 3.39 10.74 7.99
CA SER A 143 4.50 9.95 8.54
C SER A 143 4.77 10.26 10.01
N ASN A 144 4.71 11.53 10.38
CA ASN A 144 5.06 11.98 11.73
C ASN A 144 4.09 11.45 12.79
N VAL A 145 2.80 11.31 12.45
CA VAL A 145 1.76 10.87 13.40
C VAL A 145 2.00 9.41 13.82
N GLU A 146 2.34 8.56 12.87
CA GLU A 146 2.67 7.15 13.15
C GLU A 146 4.00 7.01 13.88
N GLU A 147 5.00 7.81 13.49
CA GLU A 147 6.30 7.86 14.17
C GLU A 147 6.13 8.23 15.66
N GLU A 148 5.39 9.30 15.97
CA GLU A 148 5.11 9.73 17.33
C GLU A 148 4.42 8.63 18.15
N GLY A 149 3.43 7.93 17.57
CA GLY A 149 2.74 6.82 18.22
C GLY A 149 3.68 5.67 18.57
N GLN A 150 4.56 5.29 17.66
CA GLN A 150 5.56 4.23 17.88
C GLN A 150 6.59 4.63 18.94
N LEU A 151 7.11 5.85 18.89
CA LEU A 151 8.07 6.37 19.87
C LEU A 151 7.44 6.52 21.26
N LEU A 152 6.16 6.90 21.35
CA LEU A 152 5.42 6.94 22.61
C LEU A 152 5.26 5.53 23.20
N ALA A 153 4.91 4.54 22.38
CA ALA A 153 4.79 3.15 22.81
C ALA A 153 6.14 2.57 23.30
N LEU A 154 7.26 3.01 22.72
CA LEU A 154 8.60 2.68 23.20
C LEU A 154 8.89 3.39 24.54
N SER A 155 8.60 4.69 24.64
CA SER A 155 8.82 5.52 25.83
C SER A 155 8.07 5.00 27.05
N ASN A 156 6.78 4.67 26.89
CA ASN A 156 5.96 4.09 27.97
C ASN A 156 6.57 2.78 28.50
N ARG A 157 7.19 1.98 27.63
CA ARG A 157 7.82 0.73 28.04
C ARG A 157 9.19 0.93 28.67
N LEU A 158 9.95 1.94 28.25
CA LEU A 158 11.16 2.36 28.95
C LEU A 158 10.83 2.75 30.39
N GLU A 159 9.84 3.62 30.57
CA GLU A 159 9.40 4.08 31.90
C GLU A 159 8.91 2.92 32.77
N PHE A 160 8.07 2.04 32.22
CA PHE A 160 7.54 0.89 32.96
C PHE A 160 8.62 -0.13 33.35
N SER A 161 9.57 -0.42 32.45
CA SER A 161 10.52 -1.52 32.64
C SER A 161 11.85 -1.10 33.28
N GLY A 162 12.22 0.18 33.22
CA GLY A 162 13.56 0.65 33.57
C GLY A 162 14.67 0.05 32.69
N GLY A 163 14.31 -0.56 31.55
CA GLY A 163 15.22 -1.20 30.64
C GLY A 163 16.09 -0.22 29.86
N ARG A 164 17.10 -0.75 29.17
CA ARG A 164 17.95 0.01 28.25
C ARG A 164 17.71 -0.44 26.81
N LEU A 165 17.73 0.49 25.87
CA LEU A 165 17.48 0.23 24.46
C LEU A 165 18.61 -0.58 23.82
N ASN A 166 18.25 -1.47 22.90
CA ASN A 166 19.20 -2.01 21.94
C ASN A 166 19.17 -1.12 20.69
N PHE A 167 20.32 -0.56 20.34
CA PHE A 167 20.50 0.20 19.10
C PHE A 167 20.89 -0.77 18.00
N LEU A 168 20.08 -0.84 16.93
CA LEU A 168 20.23 -1.78 15.83
C LEU A 168 20.51 -0.98 14.53
N PRO A 169 21.76 -0.58 14.28
CA PRO A 169 22.15 0.08 13.04
C PRO A 169 22.34 -0.95 11.91
N ASP A 170 21.92 -0.60 10.70
CA ASP A 170 22.25 -1.33 9.49
C ASP A 170 22.58 -0.36 8.35
N VAL A 171 23.61 -0.68 7.57
CA VAL A 171 24.05 0.14 6.44
C VAL A 171 24.00 -0.67 5.16
N TRP A 172 23.25 -0.18 4.18
CA TRP A 172 23.18 -0.82 2.87
C TRP A 172 23.14 0.20 1.73
N GLN A 173 23.38 -0.30 0.52
CA GLN A 173 23.20 0.48 -0.71
C GLN A 173 21.85 0.15 -1.35
N ASN A 174 21.05 1.18 -1.61
CA ASN A 174 19.77 1.02 -2.29
C ASN A 174 19.91 0.92 -3.83
N ILE A 175 18.80 0.68 -4.53
CA ILE A 175 18.78 0.55 -6.00
C ILE A 175 19.19 1.85 -6.75
N ALA A 176 19.12 3.00 -6.09
CA ALA A 176 19.56 4.29 -6.61
C ALA A 176 21.06 4.55 -6.33
N LYS A 177 21.78 3.55 -5.82
CA LYS A 177 23.20 3.62 -5.43
C LYS A 177 23.50 4.61 -4.30
N LEU A 178 22.49 4.91 -3.48
CA LEU A 178 22.67 5.68 -2.24
C LEU A 178 22.96 4.73 -1.09
N HIS A 179 24.00 5.02 -0.32
CA HIS A 179 24.25 4.35 0.96
C HIS A 179 23.35 4.98 2.01
N LEU A 180 22.68 4.14 2.77
CA LEU A 180 21.73 4.54 3.80
C LEU A 180 22.08 3.81 5.10
N LEU A 181 22.04 4.54 6.21
CA LEU A 181 22.09 4.01 7.57
C LEU A 181 20.66 4.02 8.14
N GLU A 182 20.10 2.85 8.36
CA GLU A 182 18.90 2.72 9.19
C GLU A 182 19.30 2.48 10.64
N CYS A 183 18.59 3.17 11.52
CA CYS A 183 18.72 3.00 12.95
C CYS A 183 17.39 2.51 13.50
N MET A 184 17.36 1.30 14.02
CA MET A 184 16.20 0.79 14.76
C MET A 184 16.48 0.78 16.27
N LEU A 185 15.44 0.96 17.07
CA LEU A 185 15.49 0.84 18.52
C LEU A 185 14.62 -0.34 18.98
N ALA A 186 15.20 -1.22 19.78
CA ALA A 186 14.51 -2.41 20.26
C ALA A 186 14.50 -2.52 21.79
N LEU A 187 13.31 -2.76 22.35
CA LEU A 187 13.08 -3.02 23.77
C LEU A 187 11.93 -4.01 23.97
N PHE A 188 12.22 -5.14 24.63
CA PHE A 188 11.25 -6.19 25.01
C PHE A 188 10.18 -6.46 23.93
N GLY A 189 10.63 -6.85 22.74
CA GLY A 189 9.76 -7.26 21.64
C GLY A 189 9.13 -6.11 20.84
N THR A 190 9.35 -4.84 21.20
CA THR A 190 9.04 -3.73 20.30
C THR A 190 10.30 -3.20 19.66
N ILE A 191 10.15 -2.98 18.36
CA ILE A 191 11.17 -2.48 17.47
C ILE A 191 10.51 -1.31 16.74
N VAL A 192 11.20 -0.17 16.73
CA VAL A 192 10.76 1.03 16.00
C VAL A 192 11.90 1.48 15.10
N THR A 193 11.58 1.92 13.88
CA THR A 193 12.55 2.60 13.03
C THR A 193 12.71 4.02 13.58
N TYR A 194 13.89 4.32 14.10
CA TYR A 194 14.22 5.65 14.63
C TYR A 194 14.58 6.63 13.51
N GLY A 195 15.22 6.14 12.46
CA GLY A 195 15.51 6.97 11.30
C GLY A 195 16.24 6.23 10.20
N LEU A 196 16.17 6.83 9.01
CA LEU A 196 16.88 6.40 7.81
C LEU A 196 17.71 7.58 7.30
N PHE A 197 19.02 7.50 7.46
CA PHE A 197 19.94 8.60 7.21
C PHE A 197 20.76 8.32 5.94
N PRO A 198 20.92 9.29 5.04
CA PRO A 198 21.88 9.14 3.96
C PRO A 198 23.29 9.06 4.52
N THR A 199 24.07 8.11 4.02
CA THR A 199 25.51 8.07 4.24
C THR A 199 26.19 8.80 3.09
N GLY A 200 27.18 9.63 3.42
CA GLY A 200 27.92 10.41 2.44
C GLY A 200 28.78 9.55 1.50
N SER A 201 29.62 10.20 0.70
CA SER A 201 30.57 9.52 -0.17
C SER A 201 31.59 8.68 0.61
N ARG A 202 31.87 9.05 1.87
CA ARG A 202 32.70 8.29 2.81
C ARG A 202 31.81 7.38 3.67
N HIS A 203 32.01 6.07 3.53
CA HIS A 203 31.22 5.01 4.16
C HIS A 203 32.11 3.85 4.64
N ASP A 204 33.36 4.16 5.00
CA ASP A 204 34.23 3.23 5.74
C ASP A 204 33.72 3.04 7.18
N GLY A 205 34.14 1.97 7.85
CA GLY A 205 33.67 1.64 9.20
C GLY A 205 33.83 2.77 10.23
N ILE A 206 34.85 3.64 10.10
CA ILE A 206 35.02 4.80 10.99
C ILE A 206 33.96 5.86 10.71
N ALA A 207 33.72 6.20 9.43
CA ALA A 207 32.69 7.18 9.07
C ALA A 207 31.28 6.73 9.48
N ILE A 208 31.00 5.43 9.37
CA ILE A 208 29.73 4.86 9.86
C ILE A 208 29.65 4.94 11.38
N ALA A 209 30.72 4.60 12.10
CA ALA A 209 30.76 4.71 13.56
C ALA A 209 30.57 6.16 14.05
N GLU A 210 31.21 7.13 13.39
CA GLU A 210 30.98 8.57 13.64
C GLU A 210 29.51 8.94 13.43
N GLN A 211 28.89 8.50 12.32
CA GLN A 211 27.47 8.76 12.04
C GLN A 211 26.55 8.11 13.09
N MET A 212 26.83 6.87 13.48
CA MET A 212 26.11 6.15 14.55
C MET A 212 26.23 6.89 15.89
N GLU A 213 27.41 7.40 16.23
CA GLU A 213 27.63 8.16 17.47
C GLU A 213 26.73 9.40 17.54
N TYR A 214 26.61 10.18 16.46
CA TYR A 214 25.70 11.33 16.42
C TYR A 214 24.24 10.92 16.72
N VAL A 215 23.78 9.82 16.12
CA VAL A 215 22.43 9.30 16.35
C VAL A 215 22.26 8.83 17.81
N MET A 216 23.26 8.13 18.35
CA MET A 216 23.24 7.68 19.75
C MET A 216 23.24 8.83 20.76
N ILE A 217 23.95 9.92 20.47
CA ILE A 217 23.94 11.14 21.28
C ILE A 217 22.54 11.77 21.28
N GLU A 218 21.88 11.83 20.12
CA GLU A 218 20.51 12.34 20.01
C GLU A 218 19.50 11.47 20.78
N ILE A 219 19.63 10.15 20.70
CA ILE A 219 18.79 9.21 21.47
C ILE A 219 18.97 9.45 22.97
N LYS A 220 20.21 9.62 23.44
CA LYS A 220 20.50 9.92 24.84
C LYS A 220 20.00 11.29 25.28
N SER A 221 20.05 12.31 24.41
CA SER A 221 19.54 13.64 24.74
C SER A 221 18.01 13.66 24.90
N LYS A 222 17.30 12.71 24.26
CA LYS A 222 15.87 12.43 24.48
C LYS A 222 15.60 11.66 25.79
N GLY A 223 16.62 11.39 26.59
CA GLY A 223 16.51 10.70 27.88
C GLY A 223 16.47 9.17 27.78
N TRP A 224 16.82 8.60 26.63
CA TRP A 224 16.79 7.15 26.43
C TRP A 224 18.19 6.55 26.56
N GLU A 225 18.35 5.64 27.51
CA GLU A 225 19.62 4.96 27.74
C GLU A 225 19.81 3.77 26.80
N ILE A 226 20.96 3.73 26.14
CA ILE A 226 21.35 2.63 25.23
C ILE A 226 22.17 1.61 26.02
N GLY A 227 21.74 0.35 26.00
CA GLY A 227 22.38 -0.76 26.70
C GLY A 227 23.30 -1.60 25.82
N ALA A 228 22.99 -1.70 24.53
CA ALA A 228 23.77 -2.46 23.56
C ALA A 228 23.65 -1.87 22.16
N VAL A 229 24.67 -2.12 21.35
CA VAL A 229 24.68 -1.87 19.91
C VAL A 229 24.79 -3.22 19.21
N VAL A 230 23.90 -3.52 18.27
CA VAL A 230 23.91 -4.77 17.51
C VAL A 230 24.04 -4.44 16.03
N THR A 231 25.21 -4.73 15.49
CA THR A 231 25.57 -4.53 14.09
C THR A 231 26.13 -5.85 13.54
N ASP A 232 26.06 -6.02 12.22
CA ASP A 232 26.88 -7.04 11.58
C ASP A 232 28.36 -6.59 11.49
N ASN A 233 29.23 -7.44 10.93
CA ASN A 233 30.66 -7.13 10.75
C ASN A 233 30.97 -6.66 9.31
N ALA A 234 30.02 -6.03 8.63
CA ALA A 234 30.27 -5.43 7.32
C ALA A 234 31.27 -4.25 7.43
N GLY A 235 31.96 -3.91 6.34
CA GLY A 235 32.71 -2.64 6.26
C GLY A 235 33.96 -2.47 7.14
N GLN A 236 34.49 -3.53 7.76
CA GLN A 236 35.62 -3.49 8.71
C GLN A 236 35.32 -2.74 10.02
N CYS A 237 34.08 -2.83 10.53
CA CYS A 237 33.69 -2.20 11.80
C CYS A 237 34.59 -2.55 13.00
N GLY A 238 35.29 -3.70 13.00
CA GLY A 238 36.27 -4.03 14.04
C GLY A 238 37.51 -3.14 14.11
N ARG A 239 37.67 -2.17 13.21
CA ARG A 239 38.73 -1.14 13.26
C ARG A 239 38.29 0.16 13.94
N ALA A 240 36.99 0.34 14.15
CA ALA A 240 36.40 1.49 14.83
C ALA A 240 36.29 1.24 16.34
#